data_AF-A0A645HUX9-F1
#
_entry.id   AF-A0A645HUX9-F1
#
_cell.length_a   1.000
_cell.length_b   1.000
_cell.length_c   1.000
_cell.angle_alpha   90.00
_cell.angle_beta   90.00
_cell.angle_gamma   90.00
#
_symmetry.space_group_name_H-M   'P 1'
#
loop_
_entity.id
_entity.type
_entity.pdbx_description
1 polymer ?
#
loop_
_entity_poly.entity_id
_entity_poly.type
_entity_poly.pdbx_seq_one_letter_code
_entity_poly.pdbx_strand_id
1 'polypeptide(L)'
;MAKTITKNEDEKMLQVVDGEGKEKNSNLTLEMPNSLYLIAKLCADPDYPGIAIFQKKPDNTEELICFAEFNKERSEGHQICIGAYISAEDDTVYYDSYNREESGCVKE
;
A
#
# COMPACT_ATOMS: atom_id res chain seq x y z
N MET A 1 -14.07 13.31 16.34
CA MET A 1 -15.50 13.23 15.96
C MET A 1 -15.63 12.34 14.73
N ALA A 2 -16.74 11.59 14.64
CA ALA A 2 -17.22 10.70 13.57
C ALA A 2 -16.22 9.64 13.01
N LYS A 3 -16.34 8.41 13.51
CA LYS A 3 -15.87 7.19 12.84
C LYS A 3 -17.03 6.67 11.98
N THR A 4 -16.83 6.53 10.67
CA THR A 4 -17.85 5.99 9.77
C THR A 4 -17.41 4.63 9.27
N ILE A 5 -18.19 3.61 9.59
CA ILE A 5 -18.02 2.22 9.15
C ILE A 5 -19.18 1.95 8.19
N THR A 6 -18.92 1.82 6.90
CA THR A 6 -19.91 1.37 5.91
C THR A 6 -19.85 -0.16 5.81
N LYS A 7 -20.93 -0.82 6.24
CA LYS A 7 -21.15 -2.26 6.01
C LYS A 7 -21.86 -2.43 4.67
N ASN A 8 -21.28 -3.20 3.75
CA ASN A 8 -22.03 -3.77 2.63
C ASN A 8 -22.16 -5.28 2.90
N GLU A 9 -23.38 -5.80 2.76
CA GLU A 9 -23.84 -7.09 3.29
C GLU A 9 -23.39 -8.33 2.51
N ASP A 10 -22.36 -8.23 1.66
CA ASP A 10 -21.75 -9.39 1.01
C ASP A 10 -20.29 -9.53 1.46
N GLU A 11 -19.97 -10.69 2.00
CA GLU A 11 -18.75 -11.04 2.72
C GLU A 11 -17.45 -10.66 1.97
N LYS A 12 -16.88 -9.49 2.27
CA LYS A 12 -15.43 -9.17 2.36
C LYS A 12 -15.24 -7.65 2.44
N MET A 13 -14.80 -7.14 3.60
CA MET A 13 -13.71 -6.14 3.77
C MET A 13 -13.85 -5.29 5.06
N LEU A 14 -12.79 -5.37 5.86
CA LEU A 14 -12.08 -4.37 6.67
C LEU A 14 -12.84 -3.52 7.71
N GLN A 15 -12.62 -3.88 8.98
CA GLN A 15 -12.86 -3.00 10.12
C GLN A 15 -11.60 -2.20 10.46
N VAL A 16 -11.76 -0.88 10.63
CA VAL A 16 -10.78 -0.02 11.30
C VAL A 16 -11.46 0.62 12.51
N VAL A 17 -11.15 0.16 13.72
CA VAL A 17 -11.39 0.97 14.94
C VAL A 17 -10.45 0.57 16.10
N ASP A 18 -9.73 1.55 16.65
CA ASP A 18 -9.71 2.01 18.06
C ASP A 18 -8.80 3.25 18.16
N GLY A 19 -9.08 4.33 18.90
CA GLY A 19 -9.65 4.38 20.25
C GLY A 19 -8.53 4.40 21.29
N GLU A 20 -7.89 5.57 21.48
CA GLU A 20 -6.91 5.93 22.53
C GLU A 20 -5.53 5.23 22.57
N GLY A 21 -4.46 6.04 22.51
CA GLY A 21 -3.32 5.93 23.42
C GLY A 21 -2.38 4.71 23.33
N LYS A 22 -1.84 4.41 22.14
CA LYS A 22 -0.50 3.81 21.87
C LYS A 22 -0.42 3.57 20.37
N GLU A 23 0.67 3.95 19.71
CA GLU A 23 0.93 3.63 18.30
C GLU A 23 0.87 2.11 18.09
N LYS A 24 -0.32 1.60 17.77
CA LYS A 24 -0.50 0.24 17.29
C LYS A 24 -0.13 0.28 15.82
N ASN A 25 1.09 -0.15 15.50
CA ASN A 25 1.47 -0.60 14.16
C ASN A 25 0.48 -1.69 13.73
N SER A 26 -0.62 -1.27 13.12
CA SER A 26 -1.77 -2.11 12.81
C SER A 26 -1.51 -2.72 11.45
N ASN A 27 -0.66 -3.74 11.45
CA ASN A 27 -0.44 -4.54 10.24
C ASN A 27 -1.74 -5.29 9.93
N LEU A 28 -2.20 -5.18 8.69
CA LEU A 28 -3.37 -5.92 8.20
C LEU A 28 -2.87 -7.19 7.51
N THR A 29 -3.32 -8.35 7.97
CA THR A 29 -2.94 -9.64 7.39
C THR A 29 -4.15 -10.28 6.70
N LEU A 30 -3.95 -10.77 5.48
CA LEU A 30 -4.93 -11.49 4.68
C LEU A 30 -4.36 -12.85 4.28
N GLU A 31 -5.02 -13.93 4.68
CA GLU A 31 -4.70 -15.28 4.19
C GLU A 31 -5.29 -15.48 2.79
N MET A 32 -4.46 -15.99 1.88
CA MET A 32 -4.81 -16.24 0.48
C MET A 32 -5.18 -17.71 0.27
N PRO A 33 -5.96 -18.05 -0.78
CA PRO A 33 -6.39 -19.43 -1.05
C PRO A 33 -5.25 -20.45 -1.26
N ASN A 34 -4.04 -19.98 -1.57
CA ASN A 34 -2.84 -20.80 -1.73
C ASN A 34 -2.02 -20.93 -0.43
N SER A 35 -2.61 -20.59 0.72
CA SER A 35 -1.97 -20.61 2.06
C SER A 35 -0.78 -19.66 2.22
N LEU A 36 -0.60 -18.72 1.28
CA LEU A 36 0.27 -17.56 1.47
C LEU A 36 -0.50 -16.47 2.20
N TYR A 37 0.22 -15.48 2.73
CA TYR A 37 -0.38 -14.31 3.35
C TYR A 37 0.05 -13.04 2.64
N LEU A 38 -0.86 -12.07 2.55
CA LEU A 38 -0.53 -10.68 2.25
C LEU A 38 -0.58 -9.86 3.54
N ILE A 39 0.43 -9.05 3.76
CA ILE A 39 0.55 -8.19 4.94
C ILE A 39 0.72 -6.75 4.48
N ALA A 40 -0.23 -5.88 4.80
CA ALA A 40 -0.07 -4.45 4.63
C ALA A 40 0.52 -3.85 5.92
N LYS A 41 1.60 -3.09 5.79
CA LYS A 41 2.27 -2.39 6.88
C LYS A 41 2.31 -0.90 6.62
N LEU A 42 2.09 -0.11 7.66
CA LEU A 42 2.33 1.33 7.63
C LEU A 42 3.84 1.59 7.65
N CYS A 43 4.32 2.38 6.70
CA CYS A 43 5.65 2.97 6.72
C CYS A 43 5.50 4.43 7.17
N ALA A 44 5.84 4.71 8.43
CA ALA A 44 5.77 6.06 9.00
C ALA A 44 7.08 6.84 8.80
N ASP A 45 7.78 6.59 7.69
CA ASP A 45 8.97 7.37 7.33
C ASP A 45 8.58 8.86 7.19
N PRO A 46 9.29 9.79 7.84
CA PRO A 46 8.91 11.20 7.83
C PRO A 46 9.12 11.86 6.46
N ASP A 47 10.03 11.34 5.63
CA ASP A 47 10.33 11.85 4.30
C ASP A 47 9.50 11.14 3.23
N TYR A 48 9.21 9.85 3.42
CA TYR A 48 8.48 9.00 2.47
C TYR A 48 7.37 8.16 3.14
N PRO A 49 6.34 8.77 3.75
CA PRO A 49 5.30 8.01 4.43
C PRO A 49 4.48 7.21 3.42
N GLY A 50 4.12 5.97 3.76
CA GLY A 50 3.47 5.07 2.82
C GLY A 50 2.89 3.81 3.43
N ILE A 51 2.39 2.94 2.56
CA ILE A 51 1.91 1.59 2.91
C ILE A 51 2.65 0.61 2.01
N ALA A 52 3.27 -0.39 2.64
CA ALA A 52 3.98 -1.46 1.96
C ALA A 52 3.21 -2.78 2.10
N ILE A 53 3.15 -3.54 1.02
CA ILE A 53 2.52 -4.86 0.95
C ILE A 53 3.61 -5.92 0.85
N PHE A 54 3.59 -6.84 1.80
CA PHE A 54 4.48 -7.99 1.85
C PHE A 54 3.72 -9.26 1.51
N GLN A 55 4.35 -10.16 0.78
CA GLN A 55 3.95 -11.56 0.75
C GLN A 55 4.68 -12.31 1.86
N LYS A 56 3.95 -13.12 2.63
CA LYS A 56 4.52 -13.99 3.64
C LYS A 56 4.27 -15.47 3.31
N LYS A 57 5.34 -16.27 3.33
CA LYS A 57 5.33 -17.71 3.08
C LYS A 57 5.10 -18.48 4.39
N PRO A 58 4.71 -19.77 4.35
CA PRO A 58 4.44 -20.57 5.56
C PRO A 58 5.64 -20.74 6.49
N ASP A 59 6.86 -20.59 5.96
CA ASP A 59 8.12 -20.58 6.73
C ASP A 59 8.38 -19.26 7.48
N ASN A 60 7.39 -18.35 7.48
CA ASN A 60 7.44 -17.00 8.02
C ASN A 60 8.39 -16.02 7.32
N THR A 61 8.94 -16.37 6.14
CA THR A 61 9.68 -15.39 5.34
C THR A 61 8.72 -14.35 4.75
N GLU A 62 9.12 -13.08 4.79
CA GLU A 62 8.37 -11.96 4.24
C GLU A 62 9.15 -11.29 3.12
N GLU A 63 8.47 -10.98 2.04
CA GLU A 63 9.03 -10.41 0.81
C GLU A 63 8.20 -9.20 0.42
N LEU A 64 8.83 -8.03 0.25
CA LEU A 64 8.16 -6.81 -0.19
C LEU A 64 7.79 -6.98 -1.67
N ILE A 65 6.50 -6.81 -2.01
CA ILE A 65 6.02 -7.01 -3.38
C ILE A 65 5.57 -5.71 -4.04
N CYS A 66 5.01 -4.77 -3.26
CA CYS A 66 4.68 -3.44 -3.75
C CYS A 66 4.46 -2.46 -2.59
N PHE A 67 4.42 -1.17 -2.92
CA PHE A 67 4.10 -0.11 -1.97
C PHE A 67 3.45 1.08 -2.67
N ALA A 68 2.77 1.90 -1.89
CA ALA A 68 2.38 3.25 -2.28
C ALA A 68 2.93 4.23 -1.23
N GLU A 69 3.64 5.25 -1.67
CA GLU A 69 4.28 6.23 -0.79
C GLU A 69 4.03 7.65 -1.25
N PHE A 70 4.12 8.59 -0.33
CA PHE A 70 4.27 9.99 -0.64
C PHE A 70 5.74 10.31 -0.92
N ASN A 71 6.04 10.88 -2.08
CA ASN A 71 7.34 11.38 -2.45
C ASN A 71 7.26 12.91 -2.66
N LYS A 72 7.89 13.65 -1.74
CA LYS A 72 7.94 15.12 -1.75
C LYS A 72 8.72 15.72 -2.92
N GLU A 73 9.54 14.92 -3.60
CA GLU A 73 10.35 15.37 -4.74
C GLU A 73 9.54 15.44 -6.04
N ARG A 74 8.34 14.85 -6.07
CA ARG A 74 7.42 14.96 -7.21
C ARG A 74 6.66 16.30 -7.19
N SER A 75 6.20 16.71 -8.37
CA SER A 75 5.32 17.87 -8.52
C SER A 75 4.03 17.72 -7.72
N GLU A 76 3.43 18.86 -7.38
CA GLU A 76 2.14 18.90 -6.71
C GLU A 76 1.09 18.12 -7.52
N GLY A 77 0.33 17.27 -6.84
CA GLY A 77 -0.63 16.37 -7.49
C GLY A 77 -0.03 15.05 -7.98
N HIS A 78 1.30 14.89 -7.97
CA HIS A 78 1.99 13.66 -8.40
C HIS A 78 2.76 12.97 -7.27
N GLN A 79 2.61 13.43 -6.03
CA GLN A 79 3.42 12.95 -4.90
C GLN A 79 3.10 11.52 -4.46
N ILE A 80 1.93 10.98 -4.77
CA ILE A 80 1.67 9.56 -4.49
C ILE A 80 2.32 8.73 -5.60
N CYS A 81 3.37 7.97 -5.25
CA CYS A 81 4.05 7.03 -6.14
C CYS A 81 3.71 5.59 -5.76
N ILE A 82 3.69 4.71 -6.77
CA ILE A 82 3.52 3.26 -6.60
C ILE A 82 4.81 2.60 -7.04
N GLY A 83 5.38 1.77 -6.16
CA GLY A 83 6.50 0.89 -6.46
C GLY A 83 6.06 -0.57 -6.50
N ALA A 84 6.62 -1.35 -7.42
CA ALA A 84 6.41 -2.80 -7.50
C ALA A 84 7.72 -3.55 -7.74
N TYR A 85 7.81 -4.73 -7.14
CA TYR A 85 8.94 -5.65 -7.25
C TYR A 85 8.50 -6.95 -7.93
N ILE A 86 9.46 -7.66 -8.51
CA ILE A 86 9.31 -9.05 -8.91
C ILE A 86 10.42 -9.86 -8.24
N SER A 87 10.15 -11.11 -7.88
CA SER A 87 11.08 -11.94 -7.11
C SER A 87 12.41 -12.27 -7.81
N ALA A 88 12.52 -11.98 -9.11
CA ALA A 88 13.72 -12.22 -9.91
C ALA A 88 14.68 -11.03 -9.93
N GLU A 89 14.27 -9.86 -9.44
CA GLU A 89 15.05 -8.62 -9.47
C GLU A 89 15.15 -8.01 -8.07
N ASP A 90 16.33 -7.52 -7.72
CA ASP A 90 16.56 -6.89 -6.41
C ASP A 90 16.00 -5.45 -6.35
N ASP A 91 15.86 -4.78 -7.49
CA ASP A 91 15.39 -3.40 -7.62
C ASP A 91 13.89 -3.31 -7.96
N THR A 92 13.29 -2.12 -7.76
CA THR A 92 11.90 -1.87 -8.19
C THR A 92 11.80 -1.91 -9.71
N VAL A 93 10.99 -2.83 -10.24
CA VAL A 93 10.74 -2.93 -11.69
C VAL A 93 9.75 -1.89 -12.20
N TYR A 94 8.97 -1.30 -11.30
CA TYR A 94 8.09 -0.18 -11.58
C TYR A 94 8.15 0.81 -10.43
N TYR A 95 8.32 2.09 -10.75
CA TYR A 95 8.15 3.19 -9.83
C TYR A 95 7.68 4.43 -10.58
N ASP A 96 6.46 4.86 -10.33
CA ASP A 96 5.95 6.11 -10.90
C ASP A 96 4.81 6.71 -10.09
N SER A 97 4.47 7.96 -10.39
CA SER A 97 3.29 8.61 -9.83
C SER A 97 2.02 7.83 -10.17
N TYR A 98 1.12 7.69 -9.20
CA TYR A 98 -0.22 7.14 -9.42
C TYR A 98 -1.00 8.01 -10.40
N ASN A 99 -0.88 9.34 -10.27
CA ASN A 99 -1.47 10.28 -11.20
C ASN A 99 -0.54 10.41 -12.40
N ARG A 100 -1.01 9.94 -13.56
CA ARG A 100 -0.35 10.23 -14.84
C ARG A 100 -0.88 11.55 -15.37
N GLU A 101 -0.02 12.32 -16.05
CA GLU A 101 -0.55 13.37 -16.91
C GLU A 101 -1.44 12.68 -17.95
N GLU A 102 -2.69 13.14 -18.11
CA GLU A 102 -3.44 12.78 -19.30
C GLU A 102 -2.58 13.24 -20.47
N SER A 103 -2.09 12.30 -21.28
CA SER A 103 -1.45 12.62 -22.54
C SER A 103 -2.44 13.47 -23.31
N GLY A 104 -2.24 14.79 -23.27
CA GLY A 104 -3.04 15.72 -24.02
C GLY A 104 -3.04 15.23 -25.45
N CYS A 105 -4.22 14.91 -25.97
CA CYS A 105 -4.43 14.73 -27.39
C CYS A 105 -3.73 15.90 -28.08
N VAL A 106 -2.58 15.64 -28.71
CA VAL A 106 -1.93 16.62 -29.59
C VAL A 106 -2.94 16.79 -30.71
N LYS A 107 -3.73 17.86 -30.63
CA LYS A 107 -4.53 18.31 -31.77
C LYS A 107 -3.52 18.78 -32.80
N GLU A 108 -3.27 17.93 -33.79
CA GLU A 108 -2.66 18.32 -35.07
C GLU A 108 -3.42 19.48 -35.72
#